data_AF-A0A8S3JNT9-F1
#
_entry.id   AF-A0A8S3JNT9-F1
#
_cell.length_a   1.000
_cell.length_b   1.000
_cell.length_c   1.000
_cell.angle_alpha   90.00
_cell.angle_beta   90.00
_cell.angle_gamma   90.00
#
_symmetry.space_group_name_H-M   'P 1'
#
loop_
_entity.id
_entity.type
_entity.pdbx_description
1 polymer ?
#
loop_
_entity_poly.entity_id
_entity_poly.type
_entity_poly.pdbx_seq_one_letter_code
_entity_poly.pdbx_strand_id
1 'polypeptide(L)'
;MYEIVTLWGLHQHYVKLHKNEKTRESIKLIGKLQFNQFVIFVKSVSRSTALFKSLAERGFPAIEIHHEIPKEKRLARYKEFQEFETHILVATNLFGLGIDIERANIVLNYDMPEDTDTYLHR
;
A
#
# COMPACT_ATOMS: atom_id res chain seq x y z
N MET A 1 -12.55 -14.63 -17.74
CA MET A 1 -11.19 -14.68 -18.30
C MET A 1 -10.27 -14.63 -17.09
N TYR A 2 -9.55 -15.72 -16.78
CA TYR A 2 -8.65 -15.74 -15.63
C TYR A 2 -7.31 -15.14 -16.07
N GLU A 3 -6.91 -14.05 -15.44
CA GLU A 3 -5.60 -13.43 -15.67
C GLU A 3 -4.57 -14.19 -14.81
N ILE A 4 -3.54 -14.74 -15.44
CA ILE A 4 -2.47 -15.45 -14.72
C ILE A 4 -1.47 -14.41 -14.25
N VAL A 5 -1.56 -14.00 -12.99
CA VAL A 5 -0.57 -13.14 -12.35
C VAL A 5 0.55 -14.03 -11.77
N THR A 6 1.81 -13.75 -12.13
CA THR A 6 2.97 -14.49 -11.62
C THR A 6 3.89 -13.56 -10.84
N LEU A 7 4.47 -14.05 -9.75
CA LEU A 7 5.39 -13.27 -8.89
C LEU A 7 6.86 -13.44 -9.29
N TRP A 8 7.11 -13.79 -10.56
CA TRP A 8 8.46 -14.08 -11.03
C TRP A 8 9.31 -12.80 -11.03
N GLY A 9 10.49 -12.87 -10.42
CA GLY A 9 11.35 -11.70 -10.22
C GLY A 9 11.03 -10.85 -8.98
N LEU A 10 9.95 -11.14 -8.25
CA LEU A 10 9.62 -10.44 -6.99
C LEU A 10 10.33 -11.10 -5.80
N HIS A 11 11.16 -10.33 -5.11
CA HIS A 11 11.76 -10.74 -3.84
C HIS A 11 10.75 -10.61 -2.70
N GLN A 12 10.35 -11.74 -2.13
CA GLN A 12 9.33 -11.80 -1.09
C GLN A 12 9.96 -12.11 0.27
N HIS A 13 9.61 -11.30 1.27
CA HIS A 13 10.09 -11.44 2.65
C HIS A 13 8.91 -11.33 3.61
N TYR A 14 9.03 -11.96 4.78
CA TYR A 14 8.05 -11.81 5.85
C TYR A 14 8.73 -11.53 7.19
N VAL A 15 8.03 -10.79 8.05
CA VAL A 15 8.47 -10.51 9.42
C VAL A 15 7.31 -10.81 10.37
N LYS A 16 7.55 -11.69 11.35
CA LYS A 16 6.57 -12.01 12.38
C LYS A 16 6.59 -10.92 13.45
N LEU A 17 5.45 -10.26 13.65
CA LEU A 17 5.30 -9.14 14.59
C LEU A 17 4.01 -9.28 15.40
N HIS A 18 4.00 -8.72 16.61
CA HIS A 18 2.74 -8.49 17.31
C HIS A 18 1.98 -7.31 16.68
N LYS A 19 0.65 -7.29 16.83
CA LYS A 19 -0.23 -6.28 16.18
C LYS A 19 0.15 -4.84 16.55
N ASN A 20 0.57 -4.61 17.79
CA ASN A 20 0.98 -3.32 18.34
C ASN A 20 2.35 -2.84 17.82
N GLU A 21 3.16 -3.73 17.23
CA GLU A 21 4.49 -3.39 16.73
C GLU A 21 4.46 -3.00 15.25
N LYS A 22 3.45 -3.45 14.50
CA LYS A 22 3.36 -3.28 13.05
C LYS A 22 3.60 -1.83 12.61
N THR A 23 2.88 -0.86 13.19
CA THR A 23 3.03 0.57 12.83
C THR A 23 4.47 1.05 12.98
N ARG A 24 5.11 0.75 14.13
CA ARG A 24 6.48 1.15 14.42
C ARG A 24 7.45 0.54 13.41
N GLU A 25 7.34 -0.76 13.16
CA GLU A 25 8.26 -1.44 12.24
C GLU A 25 8.02 -1.04 10.78
N SER A 26 6.78 -0.76 10.35
CA SER A 26 6.49 -0.27 9.00
C SER A 26 7.13 1.10 8.74
N ILE A 27 7.02 2.04 9.68
CA ILE A 27 7.67 3.35 9.58
C ILE A 27 9.18 3.20 9.54
N LYS A 28 9.74 2.32 10.38
CA LYS A 28 11.17 2.03 10.39
C LYS A 28 11.65 1.42 9.07
N LEU A 29 10.86 0.56 8.43
CA LEU A 29 11.17 0.02 7.10
C LEU A 29 11.18 1.12 6.03
N ILE A 30 10.14 1.98 6.03
CA ILE A 30 10.07 3.13 5.12
C ILE A 30 11.29 4.04 5.29
N GLY A 31 11.71 4.34 6.52
CA GLY A 31 12.89 5.18 6.75
C GLY A 31 14.24 4.52 6.41
N LYS A 32 14.30 3.21 6.18
CA LYS A 32 15.54 2.47 5.92
C LYS A 32 15.72 2.03 4.47
N LEU A 33 14.62 1.79 3.76
CA LEU A 33 14.64 1.28 2.41
C LEU A 33 14.70 2.44 1.42
N GLN A 34 15.49 2.27 0.36
CA GLN A 34 15.44 3.16 -0.79
C GLN A 34 14.32 2.69 -1.73
N PHE A 35 13.42 3.60 -2.08
CA PHE A 35 12.31 3.33 -2.98
C PHE A 35 11.96 4.55 -3.82
N ASN A 36 11.39 4.31 -4.99
CA ASN A 36 10.77 5.35 -5.80
C ASN A 36 9.32 5.54 -5.36
N GLN A 37 8.61 4.44 -5.12
CA GLN A 37 7.22 4.39 -4.72
C GLN A 37 6.96 3.18 -3.83
N PHE A 38 6.20 3.39 -2.76
CA PHE A 38 5.91 2.42 -1.72
C PHE A 38 4.40 2.28 -1.56
N VAL A 39 3.85 1.09 -1.82
CA VAL A 39 2.43 0.79 -1.57
C VAL A 39 2.28 -0.04 -0.32
N ILE A 40 1.33 0.34 0.54
CA ILE A 40 1.04 -0.33 1.81
C ILE A 40 -0.42 -0.76 1.82
N PHE A 41 -0.65 -2.08 1.79
CA PHE A 41 -1.99 -2.64 1.87
C PHE A 41 -2.40 -2.96 3.31
N VAL A 42 -3.57 -2.47 3.71
CA VAL A 42 -4.20 -2.71 5.02
C VAL A 42 -5.57 -3.34 4.85
N LYS A 43 -6.11 -3.99 5.90
CA LYS A 43 -7.39 -4.72 5.75
C LYS A 43 -8.66 -3.87 5.91
N SER A 44 -8.58 -2.66 6.46
CA SER A 44 -9.78 -1.84 6.74
C SER A 44 -9.52 -0.34 6.67
N VAL A 45 -10.57 0.43 6.42
CA VAL A 45 -10.53 1.90 6.34
C VAL A 45 -9.97 2.51 7.62
N SER A 46 -10.49 2.09 8.78
CA SER A 46 -10.00 2.57 10.08
C SER A 46 -8.48 2.38 10.26
N ARG A 47 -7.93 1.25 9.79
CA ARG A 47 -6.50 0.97 9.86
C ARG A 47 -5.70 1.79 8.85
N SER A 48 -6.26 1.99 7.66
CA SER A 48 -5.73 2.87 6.63
C SER A 48 -5.55 4.27 7.20
N THR A 49 -6.59 4.83 7.79
CA THR A 49 -6.58 6.20 8.31
C THR A 49 -5.65 6.33 9.50
N ALA A 50 -5.60 5.33 10.39
CA ALA A 50 -4.68 5.32 11.53
C ALA A 50 -3.21 5.27 11.08
N LEU A 51 -2.88 4.44 10.09
CA LEU A 51 -1.52 4.35 9.56
C LEU A 51 -1.13 5.62 8.79
N PHE A 52 -2.03 6.14 7.94
CA PHE A 52 -1.84 7.40 7.22
C PHE A 52 -1.51 8.55 8.16
N LYS A 53 -2.29 8.74 9.24
CA LYS A 53 -2.00 9.75 10.27
C LYS A 53 -0.65 9.51 10.96
N SER A 54 -0.37 8.26 11.33
CA SER A 54 0.89 7.87 11.98
C SER A 54 2.14 8.14 11.12
N LEU A 55 2.01 8.03 9.79
CA LEU A 55 3.06 8.35 8.83
C LEU A 55 3.26 9.87 8.75
N ALA A 56 2.18 10.64 8.60
CA ALA A 56 2.22 12.09 8.55
C ALA A 56 2.85 12.70 9.83
N GLU A 57 2.46 12.21 11.01
CA GLU A 57 3.03 12.62 12.31
C GLU A 57 4.54 12.39 12.42
N ARG A 58 5.08 11.44 11.65
CA ARG A 58 6.50 11.08 11.66
C ARG A 58 7.27 11.64 10.46
N GLY A 59 6.65 12.54 9.69
CA GLY A 59 7.31 13.20 8.56
C GLY A 59 7.42 12.32 7.32
N PHE A 60 6.54 11.33 7.15
CA PHE A 60 6.42 10.54 5.92
C PHE A 60 5.13 10.93 5.18
N PRO A 61 5.17 11.89 4.25
CA PRO A 61 4.01 12.24 3.43
C PRO A 61 3.52 11.02 2.66
N ALA A 62 2.23 10.75 2.73
CA ALA A 62 1.58 9.66 2.04
C ALA A 62 0.26 10.14 1.46
N ILE A 63 -0.35 9.32 0.61
CA ILE A 63 -1.77 9.41 0.27
C ILE A 63 -2.53 8.20 0.79
N GLU A 64 -3.84 8.34 0.88
CA GLU A 64 -4.75 7.28 1.32
C GLU A 64 -5.84 7.02 0.28
N ILE A 65 -6.07 5.75 -0.05
CA ILE A 65 -7.13 5.29 -0.96
C ILE A 65 -7.90 4.11 -0.35
N HIS A 66 -9.22 4.29 -0.19
CA HIS A 66 -10.13 3.24 0.26
C HIS A 66 -11.55 3.52 -0.22
N HIS A 67 -12.44 2.54 -0.11
CA HIS A 67 -13.77 2.57 -0.73
C HIS A 67 -14.70 3.70 -0.26
N GLU A 68 -14.54 4.21 0.96
CA GLU A 68 -15.30 5.38 1.44
C GLU A 68 -14.90 6.71 0.76
N ILE A 69 -13.76 6.76 0.05
CA ILE A 69 -13.38 7.93 -0.76
C ILE A 69 -14.07 7.83 -2.13
N PRO A 70 -14.79 8.89 -2.56
CA PRO A 70 -15.41 8.94 -3.88
C PRO A 70 -14.43 8.57 -5.00
N LYS A 71 -14.90 7.82 -6.00
CA LYS A 71 -14.05 7.28 -7.09
C LYS A 71 -13.20 8.36 -7.77
N GLU A 72 -13.80 9.51 -8.06
CA GLU A 72 -13.11 10.67 -8.66
C GLU A 72 -11.92 11.16 -7.81
N LYS A 73 -12.10 11.24 -6.48
CA LYS A 73 -11.04 11.62 -5.55
C LYS A 73 -9.96 10.54 -5.43
N ARG A 74 -10.34 9.25 -5.51
CA ARG A 74 -9.36 8.15 -5.54
C ARG A 74 -8.48 8.22 -6.78
N LEU A 75 -9.08 8.48 -7.94
CA LEU A 75 -8.36 8.64 -9.20
C LEU A 75 -7.42 9.86 -9.16
N ALA A 76 -7.88 10.99 -8.64
CA ALA A 76 -7.05 12.19 -8.49
C ALA A 76 -5.82 11.92 -7.59
N ARG A 77 -6.02 11.36 -6.39
CA ARG A 77 -4.91 11.01 -5.49
C ARG A 77 -3.95 10.01 -6.11
N TYR A 78 -4.48 9.00 -6.78
CA TYR A 78 -3.64 8.02 -7.45
C TYR A 78 -2.80 8.67 -8.57
N LYS A 79 -3.35 9.66 -9.28
CA LYS A 79 -2.60 10.44 -10.28
C LYS A 79 -1.44 11.21 -9.63
N GLU A 80 -1.65 11.88 -8.49
CA GLU A 80 -0.58 12.54 -7.72
C GLU A 80 0.55 11.55 -7.36
N PHE A 81 0.18 10.33 -6.97
CA PHE A 81 1.15 9.26 -6.74
C PHE A 81 1.89 8.88 -8.02
N GLN A 82 1.20 8.62 -9.13
CA GLN A 82 1.81 8.29 -10.43
C GLN A 82 2.77 9.37 -10.96
N GLU A 83 2.46 10.64 -10.69
CA GLU A 83 3.26 11.80 -11.08
C GLU A 83 4.43 12.07 -10.11
N PHE A 84 4.65 11.18 -9.13
CA PHE A 84 5.69 11.28 -8.10
C PHE A 84 5.56 12.50 -7.19
N GLU A 85 4.37 13.09 -7.08
CA GLU A 85 4.10 14.15 -6.09
C GLU A 85 4.07 13.56 -4.67
N THR A 86 3.72 12.26 -4.56
CA THR A 86 3.84 11.49 -3.33
C THR A 86 4.48 10.12 -3.61
N HIS A 87 5.28 9.64 -2.66
CA HIS A 87 6.03 8.40 -2.80
C HIS A 87 5.44 7.24 -2.00
N ILE A 88 4.43 7.48 -1.17
CA ILE A 88 3.83 6.47 -0.28
C ILE A 88 2.32 6.47 -0.46
N LEU A 89 1.75 5.30 -0.70
CA LEU A 89 0.31 5.08 -0.83
C LEU A 89 -0.15 4.03 0.18
N VAL A 90 -1.09 4.40 1.05
CA VAL A 90 -1.80 3.46 1.94
C VAL A 90 -3.15 3.13 1.33
N ALA A 91 -3.46 1.84 1.16
CA ALA A 91 -4.72 1.42 0.54
C ALA A 91 -5.35 0.19 1.19
N THR A 92 -6.69 0.13 1.20
CA THR A 92 -7.40 -1.12 1.54
C THR A 92 -7.45 -2.08 0.37
N ASN A 93 -7.67 -1.52 -0.82
CA ASN A 93 -7.71 -2.20 -2.09
C ASN A 93 -7.59 -1.15 -3.21
N LEU A 94 -6.91 -1.51 -4.29
CA LEU A 94 -6.81 -0.69 -5.51
C LEU A 94 -7.54 -1.37 -6.69
N PHE A 95 -7.86 -2.67 -6.58
CA PHE A 95 -8.68 -3.40 -7.55
C PHE A 95 -10.08 -2.76 -7.69
N GLY A 96 -10.55 -2.68 -8.92
CA GLY A 96 -11.83 -2.03 -9.27
C GLY A 96 -11.73 -0.54 -9.60
N LEU A 97 -10.55 0.08 -9.47
CA LEU A 97 -10.32 1.41 -10.04
C LEU A 97 -9.93 1.38 -11.52
N GLY A 98 -9.56 0.22 -12.06
CA GLY A 98 -8.98 0.09 -13.41
C GLY A 98 -7.55 0.63 -13.47
N ILE A 99 -6.82 0.45 -12.37
CA ILE A 99 -5.51 1.04 -12.13
C ILE A 99 -4.52 -0.11 -11.90
N ASP A 100 -3.39 -0.06 -12.58
CA ASP A 100 -2.27 -0.98 -12.40
C ASP A 100 -1.09 -0.27 -11.71
N ILE A 101 -0.47 -0.93 -10.74
CA ILE A 101 0.61 -0.39 -9.91
C ILE A 101 1.97 -0.80 -10.48
N GLU A 102 2.19 -0.56 -11.76
CA GLU A 102 3.42 -0.99 -12.45
C GLU A 102 4.69 -0.30 -11.94
N ARG A 103 4.56 0.86 -11.27
CA ARG A 103 5.67 1.75 -10.90
C ARG A 103 6.17 1.61 -9.46
N ALA A 104 5.41 0.92 -8.60
CA ALA A 104 5.82 0.71 -7.22
C ALA A 104 6.88 -0.38 -7.13
N ASN A 105 8.04 -0.05 -6.59
CA ASN A 105 9.15 -1.00 -6.45
C ASN A 105 9.18 -1.66 -5.06
N ILE A 106 8.36 -1.20 -4.12
CA ILE A 106 8.14 -1.85 -2.83
C ILE A 106 6.65 -1.92 -2.50
N VAL A 107 6.18 -3.13 -2.17
CA VAL A 107 4.84 -3.39 -1.66
C VAL A 107 4.94 -3.99 -0.26
N LEU A 108 4.17 -3.43 0.69
CA LEU A 108 4.02 -3.97 2.04
C LEU A 108 2.58 -4.39 2.29
N ASN A 109 2.40 -5.69 2.49
CA ASN A 109 1.19 -6.22 3.10
C ASN A 109 1.23 -5.98 4.62
N TYR A 110 0.80 -4.79 5.06
CA TYR A 110 0.72 -4.45 6.49
C TYR A 110 -0.23 -5.41 7.21
N ASP A 111 -1.34 -5.75 6.56
CA ASP A 111 -2.16 -6.89 6.90
C ASP A 111 -2.10 -7.91 5.76
N MET A 112 -1.62 -9.11 6.09
CA MET A 112 -1.61 -10.24 5.17
C MET A 112 -3.03 -10.50 4.67
N PRO A 113 -3.24 -10.65 3.36
CA PRO A 113 -4.54 -11.07 2.82
C PRO A 113 -4.91 -12.47 3.31
N GLU A 114 -6.22 -12.76 3.33
CA GLU A 114 -6.75 -14.03 3.81
C GLU A 114 -6.74 -15.12 2.72
N ASP A 115 -6.67 -14.71 1.46
CA ASP A 115 -6.70 -15.58 0.29
C ASP A 115 -5.56 -15.25 -0.70
N THR A 116 -5.22 -16.26 -1.49
CA THR A 116 -4.12 -16.19 -2.48
C THR A 116 -4.43 -15.23 -3.63
N ASP A 117 -5.70 -15.12 -4.04
CA ASP A 117 -6.07 -14.25 -5.15
C ASP A 117 -5.79 -12.79 -4.78
N THR A 118 -6.24 -12.35 -3.61
CA THR A 118 -5.93 -11.02 -3.09
C THR A 118 -4.42 -10.80 -2.94
N TYR A 119 -3.65 -11.83 -2.55
CA TYR A 119 -2.19 -11.73 -2.49
C TYR A 119 -1.54 -11.51 -3.85
N LEU A 120 -1.98 -12.25 -4.88
CA LEU A 120 -1.44 -12.17 -6.23
C LEU A 120 -1.76 -10.84 -6.91
N HIS A 121 -2.93 -10.27 -6.62
CA HIS A 121 -3.31 -9.01 -7.22
C HIS A 121 -2.54 -7.83 -6.60
N ARG A 122 -2.16 -7.90 -5.32
CA ARG A 122 -1.46 -6.85 -4.56
C ARG A 122 0.03 -6.74 -4.91
#